data_AF-A0A1Q8RVS7-F1
#
_entry.id   AF-A0A1Q8RVS7-F1
#
_cell.length_a   1.000
_cell.length_b   1.000
_cell.length_c   1.000
_cell.angle_alpha   90.00
_cell.angle_beta   90.00
_cell.angle_gamma   90.00
#
_symmetry.space_group_name_H-M   'P 1'
#
loop_
_entity.id
_entity.type
_entity.pdbx_description
1 polymer ?
#
loop_
_entity_poly.entity_id
_entity_poly.type
_entity_poly.pdbx_seq_one_letter_code
_entity_poly.pdbx_strand_id
1 'polypeptide(L)'
;MKTGIWPSNPWPRDAKYKELGIWNGENMATGLEAFSLAALTRGHDWSRAEVEVFLMDVRKEIRNRGLHAYWPVYCVIGRKPEEGEPVPASGTVEDSTASSAAAPTST
;
A
#
# COMPACT_ATOMS: atom_id res chain seq x y z
N MET A 1 -0.17 18.70 -4.12
CA MET A 1 -0.45 17.36 -3.57
C MET A 1 0.66 17.03 -2.58
N LYS A 2 0.36 16.66 -1.33
CA LYS A 2 1.42 16.26 -0.38
C LYS A 2 1.74 14.79 -0.62
N THR A 3 2.98 14.52 -1.00
CA THR A 3 3.51 13.16 -1.15
C THR A 3 4.22 12.77 0.14
N GLY A 4 3.71 11.74 0.81
CA GLY A 4 4.33 11.16 2.00
C GLY A 4 4.91 9.78 1.71
N ILE A 5 6.02 9.44 2.36
CA ILE A 5 6.51 8.06 2.37
C ILE A 5 5.84 7.31 3.52
N TRP A 6 5.32 6.11 3.25
CA TRP A 6 4.72 5.24 4.26
C TRP A 6 5.58 3.98 4.41
N PRO A 7 6.40 3.88 5.46
CA PRO A 7 7.21 2.69 5.72
C PRO A 7 6.31 1.50 6.05
N SER A 8 6.70 0.31 5.59
CA SER A 8 5.94 -0.92 5.85
C SER A 8 6.21 -1.53 7.23
N ASN A 9 7.32 -1.13 7.86
CA ASN A 9 7.86 -1.70 9.09
C ASN A 9 8.74 -0.63 9.80
N PRO A 10 9.09 -0.79 11.09
CA PRO A 10 9.81 0.23 11.88
C PRO A 10 11.32 0.29 11.60
N TRP A 11 11.72 0.15 10.33
CA TRP A 11 13.11 0.32 9.89
C TRP A 11 13.64 1.76 9.88
N PRO A 12 12.83 2.82 9.67
CA PRO A 12 13.35 4.19 9.62
C PRO A 12 13.97 4.60 10.96
N ARG A 13 15.03 5.40 10.89
CA ARG A 13 15.68 5.96 12.10
C ARG A 13 14.86 7.07 12.74
N ASP A 14 14.16 7.85 11.91
CA ASP A 14 13.34 8.98 12.36
C ASP A 14 12.14 8.50 13.17
N ALA A 15 11.95 9.07 14.36
CA ALA A 15 10.90 8.65 15.30
C ALA A 15 9.50 8.68 14.67
N LYS A 16 9.19 9.72 13.90
CA LYS A 16 7.90 9.87 13.20
C LYS A 16 7.64 8.73 12.21
N TYR A 17 8.61 8.43 11.35
CA TYR A 17 8.46 7.39 10.33
C TYR A 17 8.52 5.99 10.94
N LYS A 18 9.24 5.83 12.05
CA LYS A 18 9.27 4.59 12.82
C LYS A 18 7.90 4.24 13.39
N GLU A 19 7.26 5.19 14.09
CA GLU A 19 5.91 5.00 14.62
C GLU A 19 4.92 4.70 13.49
N LEU A 20 5.00 5.47 12.41
CA LEU A 20 4.17 5.29 11.24
C LEU A 20 4.32 3.88 10.63
N GLY A 21 5.55 3.35 10.58
CA GLY A 21 5.84 1.99 10.11
C GLY A 21 5.36 0.88 11.05
N ILE A 22 5.26 1.13 12.37
CA ILE A 22 4.63 0.18 13.30
C ILE A 22 3.15 0.04 12.97
N TRP A 23 2.45 1.18 12.85
CA TRP A 23 1.03 1.19 12.56
C TRP A 23 0.70 0.62 11.18
N ASN A 24 1.51 0.95 10.17
CA ASN A 24 1.32 0.40 8.82
C ASN A 24 1.59 -1.11 8.78
N GLY A 25 2.66 -1.58 9.44
CA GLY A 25 2.97 -3.01 9.53
C GLY A 25 1.86 -3.81 10.19
N GLU A 26 1.28 -3.29 11.28
CA GLU A 26 0.16 -3.95 11.97
C GLU A 26 -1.12 -3.94 11.13
N ASN A 27 -1.41 -2.80 10.47
CA ASN A 27 -2.54 -2.68 9.55
C ASN A 27 -2.43 -3.70 8.42
N MET A 28 -1.25 -3.84 7.81
CA MET A 28 -1.02 -4.77 6.72
C MET A 28 -1.08 -6.22 7.19
N ALA A 29 -0.50 -6.56 8.34
CA ALA A 29 -0.53 -7.92 8.89
C ALA A 29 -1.96 -8.38 9.24
N THR A 30 -2.81 -7.46 9.73
CA THR A 30 -4.21 -7.73 10.07
C THR A 30 -5.09 -7.79 8.82
N GLY A 31 -4.88 -6.90 7.85
CA GLY A 31 -5.66 -6.84 6.60
C GLY A 31 -5.31 -7.91 5.57
N LEU A 32 -4.15 -8.56 5.72
CA LEU A 32 -3.58 -9.47 4.72
C LEU A 32 -4.51 -10.60 4.28
N GLU A 33 -5.25 -11.18 5.23
CA GLU A 33 -6.21 -12.25 4.94
C GLU A 33 -7.37 -11.76 4.08
N ALA A 34 -7.91 -10.57 4.39
CA ALA A 34 -9.00 -9.98 3.62
C ALA A 34 -8.60 -9.69 2.17
N PHE A 35 -7.37 -9.24 1.93
CA PHE A 35 -6.85 -8.98 0.59
C PHE A 35 -6.60 -10.26 -0.21
N SER A 36 -6.07 -11.29 0.45
CA SER A 36 -5.50 -12.44 -0.26
C SER A 36 -6.50 -13.59 -0.43
N LEU A 37 -7.43 -13.75 0.51
CA LEU A 37 -8.31 -14.92 0.52
C LEU A 37 -9.19 -15.00 -0.72
N ALA A 38 -9.91 -13.92 -1.07
CA ALA A 38 -10.78 -13.92 -2.24
C ALA A 38 -9.99 -13.98 -3.56
N ALA A 39 -8.84 -13.29 -3.65
CA ALA A 39 -8.02 -13.26 -4.85
C ALA A 39 -7.42 -14.64 -5.16
N LEU A 40 -6.84 -15.30 -4.15
CA LEU A 40 -6.15 -16.57 -4.34
C LEU A 40 -7.11 -17.76 -4.43
N THR A 41 -8.23 -17.73 -3.72
CA THR A 41 -9.21 -18.85 -3.78
C THR A 41 -10.07 -18.81 -5.04
N ARG A 42 -10.43 -17.62 -5.57
CA ARG A 42 -11.28 -17.50 -6.76
C ARG A 42 -10.50 -17.31 -8.05
N GLY A 43 -9.30 -16.74 -7.97
CA GLY A 43 -8.46 -16.45 -9.15
C GLY A 43 -7.37 -17.48 -9.39
N HIS A 44 -6.85 -18.11 -8.35
CA HIS A 44 -5.76 -19.10 -8.43
C HIS A 44 -6.21 -20.50 -7.94
N ASP A 45 -7.49 -20.67 -7.64
CA ASP A 45 -8.09 -21.94 -7.18
C ASP A 45 -7.40 -22.57 -5.95
N TRP A 46 -6.74 -21.75 -5.12
CA TRP A 46 -6.12 -22.24 -3.89
C TRP A 46 -7.16 -22.62 -2.85
N SER A 47 -6.86 -23.65 -2.07
CA SER A 47 -7.61 -23.93 -0.85
C SER A 47 -7.34 -22.86 0.21
N ARG A 48 -8.31 -22.66 1.11
CA ARG A 48 -8.13 -21.75 2.26
C ARG A 48 -6.89 -22.08 3.08
N ALA A 49 -6.59 -23.37 3.27
CA ALA A 49 -5.45 -23.82 4.06
C ALA A 49 -4.11 -23.42 3.40
N GLU A 50 -3.98 -23.55 2.08
CA GLU A 50 -2.78 -23.11 1.35
C GLU A 50 -2.57 -21.60 1.47
N VAL A 51 -3.66 -20.83 1.37
CA VAL A 51 -3.61 -19.38 1.59
C VAL A 51 -3.12 -19.08 3.01
N GLU A 52 -3.70 -19.69 4.04
CA GLU A 52 -3.33 -19.43 5.43
C GLU A 52 -1.84 -19.72 5.70
N VAL A 53 -1.31 -20.84 5.17
CA VAL A 53 0.13 -21.18 5.27
C VAL A 53 0.98 -20.13 4.56
N PHE A 54 0.62 -19.72 3.35
CA PHE A 54 1.33 -18.66 2.63
C PHE A 54 1.32 -17.34 3.42
N LEU A 55 0.18 -16.96 3.99
CA LEU A 55 0.05 -15.74 4.78
C LEU A 55 0.87 -15.78 6.09
N MET A 56 1.16 -16.96 6.64
CA MET A 56 2.06 -17.07 7.80
C MET A 56 3.47 -16.59 7.45
N ASP A 57 3.98 -16.95 6.28
CA ASP A 57 5.32 -16.54 5.85
C ASP A 57 5.36 -15.06 5.46
N VAL A 58 4.32 -14.57 4.78
CA VAL A 58 4.20 -13.13 4.46
C VAL A 58 4.17 -12.28 5.74
N ARG A 59 3.49 -12.71 6.80
CA ARG A 59 3.50 -12.00 8.10
C ARG A 59 4.89 -11.95 8.74
N LYS A 60 5.73 -12.96 8.52
CA LYS A 60 7.13 -12.93 9.00
C LYS A 60 7.93 -11.88 8.23
N GLU A 61 7.77 -11.82 6.91
CA GLU A 61 8.47 -10.84 6.07
C GLU A 61 8.02 -9.40 6.33
N ILE A 62 6.74 -9.14 6.60
CA ILE A 62 6.26 -7.81 7.01
C ILE A 62 6.99 -7.33 8.27
N ARG A 63 7.32 -8.24 9.20
CA ARG A 63 8.02 -7.92 10.45
C ARG A 63 9.55 -7.87 10.29
N ASN A 64 10.08 -8.31 9.16
CA ASN A 64 11.51 -8.35 8.89
C ASN A 64 12.07 -6.93 8.71
N ARG A 65 12.86 -6.46 9.68
CA ARG A 65 13.47 -5.11 9.67
C ARG A 65 14.61 -4.94 8.66
N GLY A 66 15.11 -6.02 8.08
CA GLY A 66 16.10 -5.97 6.99
C GLY A 66 15.50 -5.54 5.65
N LEU A 67 14.16 -5.65 5.50
CA LEU A 67 13.45 -5.17 4.34
C LEU A 67 13.04 -3.70 4.56
N HIS A 68 13.56 -2.80 3.74
CA HIS A 68 13.24 -1.37 3.80
C HIS A 68 12.10 -1.02 2.84
N ALA A 69 10.99 -1.73 2.94
CA ALA A 69 9.82 -1.49 2.10
C ALA A 69 9.11 -0.18 2.49
N TYR A 70 8.64 0.55 1.48
CA TYR A 70 7.86 1.78 1.65
C TYR A 70 6.92 2.01 0.46
N TRP A 71 5.85 2.77 0.72
CA TRP A 71 4.84 3.13 -0.26
C TRP A 71 4.79 4.66 -0.46
N PRO A 72 4.72 5.17 -1.71
CA PRO A 72 4.37 6.57 -1.94
C PRO A 72 2.88 6.77 -1.69
N VAL A 73 2.52 7.68 -0.78
CA VAL A 73 1.13 7.98 -0.42
C VAL A 73 0.82 9.43 -0.77
N TYR A 74 -0.31 9.62 -1.45
CA TYR A 74 -0.83 10.93 -1.81
C TYR A 74 -2.01 11.27 -0.90
N CYS A 75 -1.88 12.35 -0.14
CA CYS A 75 -2.97 12.85 0.70
C CYS A 75 -3.69 13.99 -0.02
N VAL A 76 -4.97 13.75 -0.33
CA VAL A 76 -5.89 14.75 -0.90
C VAL A 76 -6.95 15.05 0.15
N ILE A 77 -7.08 16.32 0.53
CA ILE A 77 -8.05 16.77 1.52
C ILE A 77 -9.15 17.52 0.75
N GLY A 78 -10.36 16.97 0.77
CA GLY A 78 -11.56 17.63 0.26
C GLY A 78 -12.37 18.25 1.40
N ARG A 79 -13.08 19.35 1.11
CA ARG A 79 -14.12 19.91 1.98
C ARG A 79 -15.43 19.92 1.22
N LYS A 80 -16.55 19.83 1.95
CA LYS A 80 -17.87 20.10 1.37
C LYS A 80 -17.89 21.57 0.88
N PRO A 81 -18.43 21.86 -0.31
CA PRO A 81 -18.62 23.23 -0.76
C PRO A 81 -19.64 23.95 0.13
N GLU A 82 -19.45 25.25 0.35
CA GLU A 82 -20.42 26.08 1.09
C GLU A 82 -21.67 26.34 0.23
N GLU A 83 -22.80 26.64 0.87
CA GLU A 83 -24.07 26.87 0.18
C GLU A 83 -23.95 28.10 -0.74
N GLY A 84 -24.05 27.88 -2.06
CA GLY A 84 -23.88 28.92 -3.08
C GLY A 84 -22.49 28.98 -3.75
N GLU A 85 -21.53 28.15 -3.32
CA GLU A 85 -20.24 28.02 -4.01
C GLU A 85 -20.41 27.17 -5.29
N PRO A 86 -20.00 27.64 -6.48
CA PRO A 86 -20.11 26.86 -7.70
C PRO A 86 -19.24 25.61 -7.57
N VAL A 87 -19.87 24.43 -7.70
CA VAL A 87 -19.16 23.15 -7.69
C VAL A 87 -18.17 23.15 -8.87
N PRO A 88 -16.85 23.06 -8.62
CA PRO A 88 -15.90 22.92 -9.71
C PRO A 88 -16.23 21.64 -10.46
N ALA A 89 -16.44 21.77 -11.78
CA ALA A 89 -16.76 20.64 -12.65
C ALA A 89 -15.78 19.50 -12.39
N SER A 90 -16.29 18.31 -12.07
CA SER A 90 -15.48 17.15 -11.74
C SER A 90 -14.46 16.92 -12.85
N GLY A 91 -13.18 17.16 -12.55
CA GLY A 91 -12.10 16.92 -13.49
C GLY A 91 -12.12 15.45 -13.91
N THR A 92 -12.19 15.21 -15.22
CA THR A 92 -11.88 13.92 -15.82
C THR A 92 -10.49 13.50 -15.38
N VAL A 93 -10.40 12.43 -14.58
CA VAL A 93 -9.14 11.81 -14.22
C VAL A 93 -8.58 11.18 -15.50
N GLU A 94 -7.65 11.88 -16.16
CA GLU A 94 -6.84 11.28 -17.21
C GLU A 94 -5.88 10.29 -16.55
N ASP A 95 -6.08 9.02 -16.85
CA ASP A 95 -5.24 7.90 -16.43
C ASP A 95 -3.87 8.02 -17.10
N SER A 96 -2.95 8.76 -16.46
CA SER A 96 -1.53 8.76 -16.82
C SER A 96 -0.90 7.46 -16.32
N THR A 97 -1.19 6.37 -17.02
CA THR A 97 -0.36 5.15 -17.03
C THR A 97 1.00 5.49 -17.67
N ALA A 98 1.87 6.11 -16.88
CA ALA A 98 3.28 6.26 -17.24
C ALA A 98 3.99 4.93 -16.99
N SER A 99 3.99 4.11 -18.04
CA SER A 99 4.96 3.07 -18.34
C SER A 99 6.37 3.47 -17.88
N SER A 100 6.89 2.84 -16.82
CA SER A 100 8.32 2.89 -16.49
C SER A 100 9.01 1.67 -17.10
N ALA A 101 9.73 1.95 -18.18
CA ALA A 101 10.45 0.98 -18.99
C ALA A 101 11.69 0.40 -18.28
N ALA A 102 11.88 -0.90 -18.55
CA ALA A 102 13.13 -1.63 -18.78
C ALA A 102 14.45 -1.08 -18.16
N ALA A 103 15.04 -1.90 -17.28
CA ALA A 103 16.45 -1.81 -16.91
C ALA A 103 17.35 -2.32 -18.05
N PRO A 104 18.46 -1.63 -18.40
CA PRO A 104 19.45 -2.16 -19.32
C PRO A 104 20.43 -3.10 -18.58
N THR A 105 20.45 -4.36 -18.99
CA THR A 105 21.54 -5.30 -18.65
C THR A 105 22.73 -5.01 -19.58
N SER A 106 23.89 -4.67 -19.00
CA SER A 106 25.17 -4.69 -19.71
C SER A 106 25.81 -6.08 -19.57
N THR A 107 26.18 -6.69 -20.69
CA THR A 107 27.27 -7.65 -20.85
C THR A 107 27.81 -7.49 -22.26
#